data_AF-A0A6P6P8W7-F1
#
_entry.id   AF-A0A6P6P8W7-F1
#
_cell.length_a   1.000
_cell.length_b   1.000
_cell.length_c   1.000
_cell.angle_alpha   90.00
_cell.angle_beta   90.00
_cell.angle_gamma   90.00
#
_symmetry.space_group_name_H-M   'P 1'
#
loop_
_entity.id
_entity.type
_entity.pdbx_description
1 polymer ?
#
loop_
_entity_poly.entity_id
_entity_poly.type
_entity_poly.pdbx_seq_one_letter_code
_entity_poly.pdbx_strand_id
1 'polypeptide(L)'
;MTSTPSPHNRSRSEEEDDPVDGMISRTGCAQLHYALQDCMAEHQDWRKCQTEVQKFKECMTTYQKTRKEQLLKQRTSATQSA
;
A
#
# COMPACT_ATOMS: atom_id res chain seq x y z
N MET A 1 -29.18 -32.80 8.48
CA MET A 1 -28.26 -32.53 7.36
C MET A 1 -27.87 -31.07 7.44
N THR A 2 -26.82 -30.72 8.20
CA THR A 2 -26.37 -29.34 8.37
C THR A 2 -24.90 -29.28 7.99
N SER A 3 -24.65 -28.83 6.77
CA SER A 3 -23.32 -28.65 6.20
C SER A 3 -22.64 -27.48 6.89
N THR A 4 -21.57 -27.77 7.62
CA THR A 4 -20.66 -26.79 8.21
C THR A 4 -20.09 -25.88 7.11
N PRO A 5 -20.18 -24.54 7.21
CA PRO A 5 -19.60 -23.66 6.21
C PRO A 5 -18.07 -23.76 6.25
N SER A 6 -17.51 -24.13 5.11
CA SER A 6 -16.06 -24.22 4.89
C SER A 6 -15.39 -22.85 5.10
N PRO A 7 -14.26 -22.76 5.83
CA PRO A 7 -13.65 -21.50 6.25
C PRO A 7 -13.00 -20.69 5.12
N HIS A 8 -13.07 -21.17 3.87
CA HIS A 8 -12.54 -20.48 2.70
C HIS A 8 -13.65 -20.29 1.66
N ASN A 9 -14.59 -19.41 2.00
CA ASN A 9 -15.54 -18.88 1.02
C ASN A 9 -14.77 -18.01 0.01
N ARG A 10 -14.55 -18.54 -1.20
CA ARG A 10 -13.88 -17.86 -2.32
C ARG A 10 -14.85 -17.00 -3.16
N SER A 11 -16.02 -16.64 -2.64
CA SER A 11 -16.87 -15.61 -3.23
C SER A 11 -16.16 -14.25 -3.12
N ARG A 12 -15.18 -14.03 -3.99
CA ARG A 12 -14.53 -12.75 -4.18
C ARG A 12 -15.58 -11.82 -4.79
N SER A 13 -16.06 -10.86 -4.02
CA SER A 13 -16.77 -9.70 -4.56
C SER A 13 -15.78 -9.01 -5.49
N GLU A 14 -16.00 -9.08 -6.80
CA GLU A 14 -15.09 -8.55 -7.83
C GLU A 14 -15.02 -7.01 -7.84
N GLU A 15 -15.76 -6.35 -6.94
CA GLU A 15 -15.89 -4.90 -6.83
C GLU A 15 -15.14 -4.31 -5.62
N GLU A 16 -14.54 -5.13 -4.75
CA GLU A 16 -13.74 -4.62 -3.63
C GLU A 16 -12.32 -4.28 -4.11
N ASP A 17 -12.07 -2.99 -4.30
CA ASP A 17 -10.73 -2.42 -4.54
C ASP A 17 -9.74 -2.97 -3.50
N ASP A 18 -8.57 -3.42 -3.96
CA ASP A 18 -7.61 -4.07 -3.06
C ASP A 18 -7.26 -3.10 -1.93
N PRO A 19 -7.40 -3.49 -0.65
CA PRO A 19 -7.12 -2.59 0.47
C PRO A 19 -5.74 -1.95 0.42
N VAL A 20 -4.76 -2.63 -0.19
CA VAL A 20 -3.41 -2.13 -0.40
C VAL A 20 -3.38 -1.06 -1.50
N ASP A 21 -4.07 -1.23 -2.62
CA ASP A 21 -4.11 -0.23 -3.69
C ASP A 21 -4.79 1.06 -3.21
N GLY A 22 -5.90 0.95 -2.47
CA GLY A 22 -6.55 2.09 -1.82
C GLY A 22 -5.67 2.77 -0.75
N MET A 23 -4.75 2.04 -0.10
CA MET A 23 -3.74 2.65 0.76
C MET A 23 -2.67 3.41 -0.05
N ILE A 24 -2.19 2.82 -1.14
CA ILE A 24 -1.13 3.40 -1.98
C ILE A 24 -1.63 4.66 -2.70
N SER A 25 -2.89 4.67 -3.17
CA SER A 25 -3.51 5.85 -3.78
C SER A 25 -3.55 7.06 -2.84
N ARG A 26 -3.66 6.84 -1.52
CA ARG A 26 -3.62 7.91 -0.51
C ARG A 26 -2.21 8.46 -0.24
N THR A 27 -1.15 7.71 -0.56
CA THR A 27 0.22 8.15 -0.31
C THR A 27 0.79 9.00 -1.45
N GLY A 28 0.16 8.99 -2.62
CA GLY A 28 0.69 9.61 -3.85
C GLY A 28 1.74 8.77 -4.57
N CYS A 29 2.00 7.53 -4.12
CA CYS A 29 2.96 6.62 -4.75
C CYS A 29 2.32 5.65 -5.76
N ALA A 30 1.04 5.82 -6.09
CA ALA A 30 0.28 4.92 -6.97
C ALA A 30 0.89 4.75 -8.37
N GLN A 31 1.38 5.81 -8.98
CA GLN A 31 2.01 5.72 -10.30
C GLN A 31 3.24 4.79 -10.31
N LEU A 32 4.03 4.80 -9.22
CA LEU A 32 5.19 3.93 -9.09
C LEU A 32 4.79 2.48 -8.78
N HIS A 33 3.67 2.30 -8.08
CA HIS A 33 3.07 0.97 -7.87
C HIS A 33 2.59 0.36 -9.18
N TYR A 34 1.86 1.10 -10.01
CA TYR A 34 1.42 0.62 -11.32
C TYR A 34 2.61 0.33 -12.25
N ALA A 35 3.63 1.18 -12.27
CA ALA A 35 4.85 0.91 -13.04
C ALA A 35 5.56 -0.38 -12.60
N LEU A 36 5.55 -0.70 -11.31
CA LEU A 36 6.08 -1.96 -10.79
C LEU A 36 5.21 -3.15 -11.21
N GLN A 37 3.87 -3.01 -11.15
CA GLN A 37 2.95 -4.03 -11.62
C GLN A 37 3.12 -4.31 -13.11
N ASP A 38 3.28 -3.27 -13.93
CA ASP A 38 3.53 -3.38 -15.37
C ASP A 38 4.84 -4.13 -15.65
N CYS A 39 5.92 -3.79 -14.93
CA CYS A 39 7.20 -4.51 -15.06
C CYS A 39 7.05 -5.99 -14.67
N MET A 40 6.31 -6.28 -13.60
CA MET A 40 6.04 -7.66 -13.19
C MET A 40 5.15 -8.40 -14.19
N ALA A 41 4.20 -7.73 -14.83
CA ALA A 41 3.34 -8.31 -15.86
C ALA A 41 4.14 -8.67 -17.12
N GLU A 42 5.08 -7.80 -17.52
CA GLU A 42 5.92 -8.00 -18.71
C GLU A 42 7.01 -9.05 -18.48
N HIS A 43 7.77 -8.92 -17.38
CA HIS A 43 8.98 -9.73 -17.18
C HIS A 43 8.78 -10.92 -16.26
N GLN A 44 7.79 -10.88 -15.37
CA GLN A 44 7.53 -11.87 -14.32
C GLN A 44 8.75 -12.22 -13.45
N ASP A 45 9.80 -11.39 -13.50
CA ASP A 45 11.04 -11.53 -12.75
C ASP A 45 11.33 -10.23 -12.01
N TRP A 46 11.12 -10.27 -10.69
CA TRP A 46 11.33 -9.12 -9.82
C TRP A 46 12.78 -8.60 -9.84
N ARG A 47 13.76 -9.43 -10.22
CA ARG A 47 15.16 -9.01 -10.33
C ARG A 47 15.37 -8.00 -11.46
N LYS A 48 14.58 -8.11 -12.54
CA LYS A 48 14.59 -7.14 -13.65
C LYS A 48 13.86 -5.85 -13.29
N CYS A 49 12.92 -5.93 -12.35
CA CYS A 49 12.12 -4.79 -11.87
C CYS A 49 12.74 -4.08 -10.64
N GLN A 50 14.01 -4.31 -10.33
CA GLN A 50 14.65 -3.71 -9.15
C GLN A 50 14.60 -2.18 -9.16
N THR A 51 14.69 -1.56 -10.34
CA THR A 51 14.62 -0.11 -10.50
C THR A 51 13.25 0.43 -10.08
N GLU A 52 12.17 -0.19 -10.52
CA GLU A 52 10.78 0.16 -10.19
C GLU A 52 10.51 -0.06 -8.70
N VAL A 53 10.97 -1.19 -8.15
CA VAL A 53 10.88 -1.50 -6.71
C VAL A 53 11.60 -0.43 -5.88
N GLN A 54 12.79 -0.02 -6.29
CA GLN A 54 13.58 0.97 -5.55
C GLN A 54 12.91 2.35 -5.55
N LYS A 55 12.37 2.80 -6.70
CA LYS A 55 11.60 4.06 -6.78
C LYS A 55 10.37 4.01 -5.89
N PHE A 56 9.60 2.92 -5.93
CA PHE A 56 8.42 2.75 -5.10
C PHE A 56 8.77 2.79 -3.60
N LYS A 57 9.85 2.09 -3.21
CA LYS A 57 10.36 2.08 -1.84
C LYS A 57 10.77 3.47 -1.35
N GLU A 58 11.45 4.26 -2.18
CA GLU A 58 11.87 5.62 -1.85
C GLU A 58 10.66 6.55 -1.61
N CYS A 59 9.66 6.47 -2.47
CA CYS A 59 8.42 7.21 -2.31
C CYS A 59 7.72 6.85 -0.99
N MET A 60 7.55 5.55 -0.73
CA MET A 60 6.88 5.08 0.48
C MET A 60 7.67 5.41 1.76
N THR A 61 9.00 5.37 1.70
CA THR A 61 9.88 5.76 2.82
C THR A 61 9.72 7.24 3.14
N THR A 62 9.66 8.09 2.11
CA THR A 62 9.45 9.54 2.27
C THR A 62 8.09 9.81 2.92
N TYR A 63 7.03 9.18 2.41
CA TYR A 63 5.70 9.29 2.99
C TYR A 63 5.67 8.88 4.48
N GLN A 64 6.30 7.76 4.84
CA GLN A 64 6.37 7.32 6.23
C GLN A 64 7.08 8.32 7.15
N LYS A 65 8.17 8.94 6.68
CA LYS A 65 8.89 9.98 7.43
C LYS A 65 8.00 11.21 7.64
N THR A 66 7.39 11.73 6.58
CA THR A 66 6.48 12.88 6.67
C THR A 66 5.29 12.60 7.59
N ARG A 67 4.68 11.41 7.48
CA ARG A 67 3.58 10.99 8.36
C ARG A 67 4.02 10.93 9.83
N LYS A 68 5.21 10.38 10.11
CA LYS A 68 5.77 10.36 11.46
C LYS A 68 5.98 11.77 12.01
N GLU A 69 6.57 12.66 11.23
CA GLU A 69 6.77 14.06 11.63
C GLU A 69 5.45 14.79 11.91
N GLN A 70 4.44 14.59 11.07
CA GLN A 70 3.11 15.15 11.28
C GLN A 70 2.48 14.66 12.58
N LEU A 71 2.57 13.36 12.88
CA LEU A 71 2.07 12.79 14.13
C LEU A 71 2.83 13.34 15.35
N LEU A 72 4.15 13.51 15.26
CA LEU A 72 4.93 14.14 16.33
C LEU A 72 4.50 15.59 16.55
N LYS A 73 4.32 16.37 15.48
CA LYS A 73 3.85 17.77 15.54
C LYS A 73 2.46 17.86 16.20
N GLN A 74 1.53 16.99 15.80
CA GLN A 74 0.19 16.92 16.40
C GLN A 74 0.24 16.58 17.89
N ARG A 75 1.11 15.63 18.30
CA ARG A 75 1.30 15.29 19.71
C ARG A 75 1.81 16.49 20.49
N THR A 76 2.82 17.19 19.97
CA THR A 76 3.39 18.37 20.65
C THR A 76 2.41 19.53 20.74
N SER A 77 1.60 19.78 19.71
CA SER A 77 0.58 20.84 19.76
C SER A 77 -0.55 20.51 20.73
N ALA A 78 -0.95 19.23 20.83
CA ALA A 78 -1.93 18.79 21.80
C ALA A 78 -1.40 18.92 23.25
N THR A 79 -0.11 18.63 23.50
CA THR A 79 0.51 18.81 24.82
C THR A 79 0.73 20.28 25.20
N GLN A 80 0.85 21.20 24.25
CA GLN A 80 1.01 22.64 24.52
C GLN A 80 -0.32 23.38 24.75
N SER A 81 -1.46 22.72 24.45
CA SER A 81 -2.80 23.30 24.60
C SER A 81 -3.54 22.79 25.85
N ALA A 82 -2.86 22.05 26.73
CA ALA A 82 -3.34 21.55 28.02
C ALA A 82 -2.51 22.14 29.15
#